data_AF-A0A6M0IX07-F1
#
_entry.id   AF-A0A6M0IX07-F1
#
_cell.length_a   1.000
_cell.length_b   1.000
_cell.length_c   1.000
_cell.angle_alpha   90.00
_cell.angle_beta   90.00
_cell.angle_gamma   90.00
#
_symmetry.space_group_name_H-M   'P 1'
#
loop_
_entity.id
_entity.type
_entity.pdbx_description
1 polymer ?
#
loop_
_entity_poly.entity_id
_entity_poly.type
_entity_poly.pdbx_seq_one_letter_code
_entity_poly.pdbx_strand_id
1 'polypeptide(L)'
;MSVPIIQGNNLWGLLNVVESFAPRQWETEEIALVQQLSTQMAIAIQQATAYQQLETELAERQKTEAHLRQSEQRYASLAAAVPVGIFRTDAQGNCFYVNERWCSLTGLTPEEAAETGWIKSGVIAPFERVQREKIVIAMSGESVHAP
;
A
#
# COMPACT_ATOMS: atom_id res chain seq x y z
N MET A 1 26.79 36.60 -20.40
CA MET A 1 26.83 35.22 -20.93
C MET A 1 25.60 34.47 -20.45
N SER A 2 25.02 33.61 -21.28
CA SER A 2 23.91 32.73 -20.89
C SER A 2 24.27 31.29 -21.24
N VAL A 3 24.04 30.36 -20.32
CA VAL A 3 24.31 28.92 -20.50
C VAL A 3 23.07 28.12 -20.13
N PRO A 4 22.64 27.14 -20.95
CA PRO A 4 21.44 26.37 -20.66
C PRO A 4 21.68 25.34 -19.57
N ILE A 5 20.72 25.21 -18.66
CA ILE A 5 20.60 24.11 -17.71
C ILE A 5 19.68 23.08 -18.37
N ILE A 6 20.26 21.96 -18.83
CA ILE A 6 19.55 20.92 -19.58
C ILE A 6 19.45 19.66 -18.75
N GLN A 7 18.24 19.14 -18.60
CA GLN A 7 17.95 17.87 -17.94
C GLN A 7 17.50 16.86 -18.99
N GLY A 8 18.35 15.89 -19.33
CA GLY A 8 18.09 14.97 -20.45
C GLY A 8 17.96 15.72 -21.77
N ASN A 9 16.77 15.68 -22.39
CA ASN A 9 16.44 16.43 -23.61
C ASN A 9 15.67 17.73 -23.35
N ASN A 10 15.40 18.08 -22.09
CA ASN A 10 14.57 19.22 -21.73
C ASN A 10 15.41 20.41 -21.24
N LEU A 11 15.16 21.59 -21.80
CA LEU A 11 15.70 22.85 -21.28
C LEU A 11 14.95 23.21 -20.00
N TRP A 12 15.63 23.17 -18.86
CA TRP A 12 15.05 23.53 -17.57
C TRP A 12 15.10 25.04 -17.34
N GLY A 13 16.19 25.69 -17.77
CA GLY A 13 16.36 27.13 -17.63
C GLY A 13 17.70 27.63 -18.16
N LEU A 14 18.01 28.89 -17.88
CA LEU A 14 19.24 29.54 -18.31
C LEU A 14 20.00 30.08 -17.09
N LEU A 15 21.28 29.69 -16.97
CA LEU A 15 22.23 30.32 -16.08
C LEU A 15 22.79 31.58 -16.75
N ASN A 16 22.44 32.74 -16.21
CA ASN A 16 22.87 34.02 -16.74
C ASN A 16 23.97 34.61 -15.86
N VAL A 17 25.11 34.91 -16.46
CA VAL A 17 26.19 35.67 -15.82
C VAL A 17 26.27 37.02 -16.52
N VAL A 18 26.00 38.08 -15.78
CA VAL A 18 25.90 39.45 -16.31
C VAL A 18 26.92 40.36 -15.65
N GLU A 19 27.53 41.22 -16.44
CA GLU A 19 28.35 42.34 -15.97
C GLU A 19 27.74 43.63 -16.50
N SER A 20 27.43 44.56 -15.59
CA SER A 20 26.48 45.66 -15.87
C SER A 20 27.15 47.00 -16.20
N PHE A 21 28.46 47.12 -16.03
CA PHE A 21 29.14 48.43 -16.03
C PHE A 21 30.04 48.67 -17.25
N ALA A 22 30.47 47.62 -17.96
CA ALA A 22 31.27 47.74 -19.18
C ALA A 22 31.13 46.49 -20.07
N PRO A 23 31.42 46.58 -21.39
CA PRO A 23 31.53 45.41 -22.26
C PRO A 23 32.68 44.51 -21.79
N ARG A 24 32.37 43.29 -21.34
CA ARG A 24 33.36 42.29 -20.91
C ARG A 24 33.65 41.30 -22.05
N GLN A 25 34.93 40.98 -22.25
CA GLN A 25 35.36 39.82 -23.03
C GLN A 25 35.48 38.61 -22.09
N TRP A 26 34.80 37.51 -22.44
CA TRP A 26 34.82 36.29 -21.64
C TRP A 26 35.99 35.42 -22.04
N GLU A 27 36.79 34.99 -21.07
CA GLU A 27 37.86 34.03 -21.34
C GLU A 27 37.29 32.62 -21.46
N THR A 28 37.99 31.77 -22.23
CA THR A 28 37.56 30.39 -22.48
C THR A 28 37.43 29.57 -21.18
N GLU A 29 38.28 29.85 -20.19
CA GLU A 29 38.22 29.18 -18.88
C GLU A 29 36.97 29.57 -18.09
N GLU A 30 36.56 30.83 -18.16
CA GLU A 30 35.32 31.32 -17.52
C GLU A 30 34.09 30.71 -18.19
N ILE A 31 34.10 30.62 -19.51
CA ILE A 31 33.06 29.97 -20.30
C ILE A 31 32.93 28.50 -19.88
N ALA A 32 34.06 27.78 -19.81
CA ALA A 32 34.11 26.38 -19.43
C ALA A 32 33.62 26.16 -17.98
N LEU A 33 34.00 27.05 -17.06
CA LEU A 33 33.56 26.99 -15.67
C LEU A 33 32.03 27.15 -15.55
N VAL A 34 31.45 28.16 -16.21
CA VAL A 34 30.00 28.39 -16.17
C VAL A 34 29.23 27.24 -16.84
N GLN A 35 29.77 26.66 -17.91
CA GLN A 35 29.23 25.45 -18.52
C GLN A 35 29.23 24.25 -17.56
N GLN A 36 30.36 24.00 -16.88
CA GLN A 36 30.47 22.93 -15.90
C GLN A 36 29.48 23.12 -14.74
N LEU A 37 29.35 24.34 -14.22
CA LEU A 37 28.38 24.66 -13.18
C LEU A 37 26.95 24.41 -13.66
N SER A 38 26.60 24.81 -14.88
CA SER A 38 25.28 24.54 -15.46
C SER A 38 24.97 23.05 -15.52
N THR A 39 25.94 22.23 -15.93
CA THR A 39 25.79 20.77 -15.95
C THR A 39 25.61 20.18 -14.54
N GLN A 40 26.42 20.62 -13.58
CA GLN A 40 26.30 20.16 -12.18
C GLN A 40 24.96 20.57 -11.57
N MET A 41 24.48 21.79 -11.84
CA MET A 41 23.17 22.26 -11.40
C MET A 41 22.04 21.41 -11.99
N ALA A 42 22.10 21.06 -13.28
CA ALA A 42 21.09 20.21 -13.89
C ALA A 42 20.97 18.85 -13.18
N ILE A 43 22.10 18.24 -12.85
CA ILE A 43 22.15 16.96 -12.11
C ILE A 43 21.58 17.15 -10.70
N ALA A 44 21.99 18.18 -9.97
CA ALA A 44 21.52 18.44 -8.62
C ALA A 44 20.01 18.70 -8.55
N ILE A 45 19.46 19.47 -9.50
CA ILE A 45 18.02 19.72 -9.62
C ILE A 45 17.28 18.41 -9.90
N GLN A 46 17.80 17.57 -10.79
CA GLN A 46 17.23 16.26 -11.07
C GLN A 46 17.18 15.38 -9.82
N GLN A 47 18.27 15.31 -9.07
CA GLN A 47 18.37 14.52 -7.86
C GLN A 47 17.41 15.02 -6.77
N ALA A 48 17.36 16.33 -6.53
CA ALA A 48 16.45 16.93 -5.55
C ALA A 48 14.98 16.65 -5.90
N THR A 49 14.62 16.79 -7.18
CA THR A 49 13.25 16.52 -7.65
C THR A 49 12.88 15.05 -7.48
N ALA A 50 13.77 14.13 -7.87
CA ALA A 50 13.53 12.70 -7.71
C ALA A 50 13.40 12.29 -6.23
N TYR A 51 14.23 12.87 -5.36
CA TYR A 51 14.16 12.61 -3.92
C TYR A 51 12.84 13.09 -3.32
N GLN A 52 12.37 14.29 -3.67
CA GLN A 52 11.08 14.80 -3.21
C GLN A 52 9.90 13.94 -3.67
N GLN A 53 9.95 13.43 -4.91
CA GLN A 53 8.92 12.51 -5.42
C GLN A 53 8.90 11.21 -4.63
N LEU A 54 10.07 10.61 -4.37
CA LEU A 54 10.18 9.38 -3.59
C LEU A 54 9.66 9.55 -2.16
N GLU A 55 10.03 10.64 -1.47
CA GLU A 55 9.53 10.94 -0.13
C GLU A 55 8.00 11.08 -0.10
N THR A 56 7.42 11.72 -1.12
CA THR A 56 5.96 11.87 -1.25
C THR A 56 5.29 10.51 -1.45
N GLU A 57 5.79 9.68 -2.36
CA GLU A 57 5.26 8.34 -2.62
C GLU A 57 5.35 7.44 -1.37
N LEU A 58 6.47 7.50 -0.64
CA LEU A 58 6.64 6.76 0.61
C LEU A 58 5.65 7.21 1.68
N ALA A 59 5.43 8.51 1.84
CA ALA A 59 4.47 9.04 2.80
C ALA A 59 3.03 8.60 2.46
N GLU A 60 2.64 8.65 1.18
CA GLU A 60 1.33 8.18 0.73
C GLU A 60 1.13 6.68 0.93
N ARG A 61 2.16 5.89 0.61
CA ARG A 61 2.14 4.43 0.82
C ARG A 61 1.99 4.08 2.30
N GLN A 62 2.78 4.70 3.17
CA GLN A 62 2.71 4.48 4.62
C GLN A 62 1.34 4.86 5.18
N LYS A 63 0.75 5.96 4.73
CA LYS A 63 -0.59 6.38 5.15
C LYS A 63 -1.66 5.36 4.72
N THR A 64 -1.56 4.87 3.48
CA THR A 64 -2.49 3.88 2.95
C THR A 64 -2.38 2.55 3.71
N GLU A 65 -1.17 2.10 3.97
CA GLU A 65 -0.91 0.88 4.74
C GLU A 65 -1.40 1.00 6.19
N ALA A 66 -1.15 2.14 6.85
CA ALA A 66 -1.65 2.40 8.20
C ALA A 66 -3.18 2.40 8.25
N HIS A 67 -3.84 3.03 7.28
CA HIS A 67 -5.30 3.04 7.18
C HIS A 67 -5.87 1.64 6.92
N LEU A 68 -5.23 0.86 6.03
CA LEU A 68 -5.61 -0.54 5.78
C LEU A 68 -5.48 -1.37 7.05
N ARG A 69 -4.32 -1.29 7.73
CA ARG A 69 -4.06 -2.01 8.98
C ARG A 69 -5.05 -1.65 10.07
N GLN A 70 -5.40 -0.36 10.22
CA GLN A 70 -6.40 0.07 11.19
C GLN A 70 -7.79 -0.49 10.85
N SER A 71 -8.16 -0.51 9.57
CA SER A 71 -9.41 -1.09 9.10
C SER A 71 -9.47 -2.59 9.37
N GLU A 72 -8.41 -3.34 9.03
CA GLU A 72 -8.28 -4.78 9.30
C GLU A 72 -8.37 -5.09 10.79
N GLN A 73 -7.66 -4.34 11.64
CA GLN A 73 -7.75 -4.48 13.10
C GLN A 73 -9.17 -4.23 13.59
N ARG A 74 -9.83 -3.17 13.09
CA ARG A 74 -11.21 -2.88 13.44
C ARG A 74 -12.15 -4.00 13.02
N TYR A 75 -12.01 -4.55 11.81
CA TYR A 75 -12.80 -5.69 11.35
C TYR A 75 -12.55 -6.94 12.20
N ALA A 76 -11.29 -7.25 12.53
CA ALA A 76 -10.94 -8.37 13.38
C ALA A 76 -11.55 -8.23 14.79
N SER A 77 -11.46 -7.05 15.39
CA SER A 77 -12.06 -6.77 16.70
C SER A 77 -13.59 -6.87 16.68
N LEU A 78 -14.23 -6.33 15.64
CA LEU A 78 -15.69 -6.47 15.47
C LEU A 78 -16.08 -7.94 15.31
N ALA A 79 -15.40 -8.69 14.46
CA ALA A 79 -15.67 -10.12 14.25
C ALA A 79 -15.48 -10.94 15.54
N ALA A 80 -14.51 -10.59 16.39
CA ALA A 80 -14.27 -11.26 17.66
C ALA A 80 -15.36 -10.94 18.71
N ALA A 81 -15.88 -9.72 18.73
CA ALA A 81 -16.85 -9.28 19.75
C ALA A 81 -18.31 -9.68 19.46
N VAL A 82 -18.64 -10.06 18.22
CA VAL A 82 -20.01 -10.43 17.84
C VAL A 82 -20.38 -11.80 18.44
N PRO A 83 -21.59 -11.97 19.03
CA PRO A 83 -22.01 -13.23 19.67
C PRO A 83 -22.37 -14.36 18.68
N VAL A 84 -21.94 -14.24 17.42
CA VAL A 84 -22.23 -15.12 16.28
C VAL A 84 -20.93 -15.83 15.89
N GLY A 85 -21.01 -17.13 15.59
CA GLY A 85 -19.89 -17.84 14.98
C GLY A 85 -19.67 -17.37 13.55
N ILE A 86 -18.49 -16.82 13.26
CA ILE A 86 -18.11 -16.33 11.92
C ILE A 86 -17.04 -17.24 11.36
N PHE A 87 -17.20 -17.54 10.08
CA PHE A 87 -16.33 -18.47 9.42
C PHE A 87 -16.22 -18.20 7.92
N ARG A 88 -15.04 -18.42 7.33
CA ARG A 88 -14.80 -18.17 5.90
C ARG A 88 -14.16 -19.38 5.23
N THR A 89 -14.64 -19.64 4.03
CA THR A 89 -14.14 -20.71 3.16
C THR A 89 -13.68 -20.16 1.81
N ASP A 90 -12.77 -20.87 1.17
CA ASP A 90 -12.48 -20.68 -0.26
C ASP A 90 -13.62 -21.23 -1.14
N ALA A 91 -13.45 -21.14 -2.47
CA ALA A 91 -14.39 -21.66 -3.44
C ALA A 91 -14.51 -23.20 -3.44
N GLN A 92 -13.56 -23.91 -2.82
CA GLN A 92 -13.57 -25.35 -2.65
C GLN A 92 -14.18 -25.78 -1.30
N GLY A 93 -14.55 -24.83 -0.45
CA GLY A 93 -15.13 -25.08 0.87
C GLY A 93 -14.11 -25.27 2.00
N ASN A 94 -12.81 -25.05 1.74
CA ASN A 94 -11.78 -25.17 2.77
C ASN A 94 -11.84 -23.98 3.72
N CYS A 95 -11.82 -24.24 5.03
CA CYS A 95 -11.73 -23.18 6.02
C CYS A 95 -10.37 -22.51 5.98
N PHE A 96 -10.36 -21.18 5.96
CA PHE A 96 -9.15 -20.43 6.27
C PHE A 96 -9.33 -19.40 7.39
N TYR A 97 -10.54 -19.24 7.93
CA TYR A 97 -10.79 -18.33 9.06
C TYR A 97 -12.00 -18.76 9.88
N VAL A 98 -11.85 -18.72 11.21
CA VAL A 98 -12.92 -18.82 12.21
C VAL A 98 -12.67 -17.78 13.30
N ASN A 99 -13.73 -17.20 13.87
CA ASN A 99 -13.61 -16.34 15.05
C ASN A 99 -13.69 -17.15 16.36
N GLU A 100 -13.33 -16.53 17.48
CA GLU A 100 -13.33 -17.15 18.81
C GLU A 100 -14.71 -17.69 19.22
N ARG A 101 -15.78 -16.97 18.83
CA ARG A 101 -17.15 -17.40 19.09
C ARG A 101 -17.48 -18.71 18.36
N TRP A 102 -17.03 -18.91 17.13
CA TRP A 102 -17.20 -20.16 16.41
C TRP A 102 -16.51 -21.30 17.16
N CYS A 103 -15.25 -21.14 17.54
CA CYS A 103 -14.51 -22.14 18.35
C CYS A 103 -15.21 -22.44 19.68
N SER A 104 -15.72 -21.42 20.38
CA SER A 104 -16.47 -21.59 21.63
C SER A 104 -17.79 -22.34 21.43
N LEU A 105 -18.44 -22.17 20.28
CA LEU A 105 -19.72 -22.81 19.96
C LEU A 105 -19.56 -24.25 19.49
N THR A 106 -18.47 -24.56 18.78
CA THR A 106 -18.19 -25.88 18.18
C THR A 106 -17.25 -26.74 19.02
N GLY A 107 -16.47 -26.13 19.91
CA GLY A 107 -15.43 -26.79 20.72
C GLY A 107 -14.14 -27.09 19.95
N LEU A 108 -14.03 -26.65 18.69
CA LEU A 108 -12.89 -26.94 17.82
C LEU A 108 -11.89 -25.78 17.79
N THR A 109 -10.62 -26.13 17.69
CA THR A 109 -9.54 -25.16 17.45
C THR A 109 -9.56 -24.66 15.99
N PRO A 110 -8.95 -23.51 15.70
CA PRO A 110 -8.84 -23.00 14.32
C PRO A 110 -8.13 -23.96 13.37
N GLU A 111 -7.13 -24.69 13.87
CA GLU A 111 -6.36 -25.68 13.11
C GLU A 111 -7.25 -26.88 12.72
N GLU A 112 -8.04 -27.39 13.66
CA GLU A 112 -9.03 -28.45 13.40
C GLU A 112 -10.16 -27.99 12.46
N ALA A 113 -10.46 -26.69 12.42
CA ALA A 113 -11.43 -26.10 11.51
C ALA A 113 -10.91 -26.08 10.05
N ALA A 114 -9.63 -25.74 9.84
CA ALA A 114 -8.90 -25.83 8.55
C ALA A 114 -8.93 -27.25 7.97
N GLU A 115 -8.89 -28.22 8.89
CA GLU A 115 -9.09 -29.67 8.81
C GLU A 115 -9.90 -30.36 7.70
N THR A 116 -10.95 -29.73 7.16
CA THR A 116 -12.33 -30.30 6.95
C THR A 116 -13.24 -30.28 8.19
N GLY A 117 -12.96 -29.42 9.18
CA GLY A 117 -13.69 -29.37 10.46
C GLY A 117 -15.19 -29.05 10.36
N TRP A 118 -15.67 -28.36 9.33
CA TRP A 118 -17.12 -28.14 9.14
C TRP A 118 -17.88 -29.38 8.71
N ILE A 119 -17.26 -30.24 7.89
CA ILE A 119 -17.84 -31.49 7.39
C ILE A 119 -17.79 -32.54 8.51
N LYS A 120 -16.73 -32.54 9.32
CA LYS A 120 -16.58 -33.47 10.46
C LYS A 120 -17.36 -33.07 11.72
N SER A 121 -17.56 -31.78 11.99
CA SER A 121 -18.20 -31.31 13.22
C SER A 121 -19.72 -31.49 13.27
N GLY A 122 -20.38 -31.76 12.13
CA GLY A 122 -21.84 -31.78 12.07
C GLY A 122 -22.50 -30.44 12.45
N VAL A 123 -21.73 -29.34 12.44
CA VAL A 123 -22.24 -27.98 12.70
C VAL A 123 -23.08 -27.48 11.53
N ILE A 124 -22.90 -28.08 10.35
CA ILE A 124 -23.88 -28.11 9.26
C ILE A 124 -24.51 -29.52 9.22
N ALA A 125 -25.14 -29.96 10.30
CA ALA A 125 -26.25 -30.90 10.15
C ALA A 125 -27.33 -30.18 9.30
N PRO A 126 -28.10 -30.88 8.44
CA PRO A 126 -29.21 -30.26 7.74
C PRO A 126 -30.01 -29.43 8.75
N PHE A 127 -30.37 -28.22 8.35
CA PHE A 127 -31.03 -27.08 9.05
C PHE A 127 -31.98 -27.37 10.25
N GLU A 128 -32.36 -28.62 10.50
CA GLU A 128 -33.26 -29.14 11.52
C GLU A 128 -32.71 -29.19 12.96
N ARG A 129 -31.40 -28.99 13.19
CA ARG A 129 -30.80 -29.07 14.55
C ARG A 129 -30.11 -27.80 15.06
N VAL A 130 -30.48 -26.63 14.53
CA VAL A 130 -30.08 -25.35 15.15
C VAL A 130 -30.99 -25.09 16.35
N GLN A 131 -30.51 -25.39 17.55
CA GLN A 131 -31.12 -24.91 18.79
C GLN A 131 -31.31 -23.39 18.69
N ARG A 132 -32.51 -22.92 19.02
CA ARG A 132 -33.16 -21.61 18.79
C ARG A 132 -32.39 -20.29 19.02
N GLU A 133 -31.08 -20.28 19.27
CA GLU A 133 -30.30 -19.07 19.60
C GLU A 133 -28.94 -18.96 18.88
N LYS A 134 -28.52 -19.95 18.10
CA LYS A 134 -27.20 -19.93 17.44
C LYS A 134 -27.31 -19.48 15.98
N ILE A 135 -27.24 -18.16 15.75
CA ILE A 135 -27.02 -17.62 14.40
C ILE A 135 -25.55 -17.91 14.06
N VAL A 136 -25.33 -18.54 12.91
CA VAL A 136 -24.00 -18.75 12.30
C VAL A 136 -24.09 -18.15 10.90
N ILE A 137 -23.19 -17.23 10.56
CA ILE A 137 -23.18 -16.56 9.25
C ILE A 137 -22.04 -17.16 8.43
N ALA A 138 -22.40 -17.81 7.33
CA ALA A 138 -21.45 -18.24 6.31
C ALA A 138 -21.28 -17.11 5.28
N MET A 139 -20.08 -16.55 5.17
CA MET A 139 -19.76 -15.61 4.10
C MET A 139 -18.88 -16.32 3.07
N SER A 140 -19.48 -16.74 1.96
CA SER A 140 -18.75 -17.22 0.78
C SER A 140 -18.03 -16.02 0.15
N GLY A 141 -16.69 -16.04 0.13
CA GLY A 141 -15.92 -14.99 -0.51
C GLY A 141 -16.01 -15.12 -2.02
N GLU A 142 -16.71 -14.19 -2.69
CA GLU A 142 -16.41 -13.91 -4.10
C GLU A 142 -15.09 -13.14 -4.16
N SER A 143 -14.15 -13.66 -4.95
CA SER A 143 -12.90 -12.96 -5.26
C SER A 143 -13.23 -11.63 -5.93
N VAL A 144 -13.08 -10.53 -5.20
CA VAL A 144 -12.99 -9.20 -5.81
C VAL A 144 -11.65 -9.15 -6.56
N HIS A 145 -11.71 -9.42 -7.86
CA HIS A 145 -10.65 -9.03 -8.79
C HIS A 145 -10.58 -7.50 -8.75
N ALA A 146 -9.54 -6.95 -8.13
CA ALA A 146 -9.17 -5.56 -8.36
C ALA A 146 -8.56 -5.46 -9.78
N PRO A 147 -8.87 -4.40 -10.54
CA PRO A 147 -8.42 -4.22 -11.92
C PRO A 147 -6.90 -4.02 -12.06
#